data_AF-A0A6B3GRI9-F1
#
_entry.id   AF-A0A6B3GRI9-F1
#
_cell.length_a   1.000
_cell.length_b   1.000
_cell.length_c   1.000
_cell.angle_alpha   90.00
_cell.angle_beta   90.00
_cell.angle_gamma   90.00
#
_symmetry.space_group_name_H-M   'P 1'
#
loop_
_entity.id
_entity.type
_entity.pdbx_description
1 polymer ?
#
loop_
_entity_poly.entity_id
_entity_poly.type
_entity_poly.pdbx_seq_one_letter_code
_entity_poly.pdbx_strand_id
1 'polypeptide(L)' 'MPAPERIPSRSLTDPELLTLLTEGTLTVLGQVGGASNAVLHCTVGYDGEERTCAYKPVAGEQP' A
#
# COMPACT_ATOMS: atom_id res chain seq x y z
N MET A 1 -13.75 -21.81 3.23
CA MET A 1 -13.48 -21.35 1.84
C MET A 1 -12.17 -21.96 1.35
N PRO A 2 -12.20 -22.86 0.36
CA PRO A 2 -10.99 -23.34 -0.30
C PRO A 2 -10.19 -22.17 -0.92
N ALA A 3 -8.87 -22.35 -1.03
CA ALA A 3 -7.97 -21.30 -1.54
C ALA A 3 -8.38 -20.67 -2.90
N PRO A 4 -8.90 -21.44 -3.88
CA PRO A 4 -9.35 -20.88 -5.15
C PRO A 4 -10.55 -19.94 -5.05
N GLU A 5 -11.39 -20.08 -4.02
CA GLU A 5 -12.54 -19.18 -3.79
C GLU A 5 -12.12 -17.85 -3.11
N ARG A 6 -10.88 -17.75 -2.61
CA ARG A 6 -10.35 -16.56 -1.95
C ARG A 6 -9.69 -15.58 -2.90
N ILE A 7 -9.22 -16.04 -4.05
CA ILE A 7 -8.42 -15.26 -4.99
C ILE A 7 -9.25 -15.04 -6.25
N PRO A 8 -9.47 -13.78 -6.68
CA PRO A 8 -10.18 -13.53 -7.93
C PRO A 8 -9.41 -14.13 -9.12
N SER A 9 -10.15 -14.58 -10.13
CA SER A 9 -9.60 -15.21 -11.34
C SER A 9 -8.83 -14.25 -12.25
N ARG A 10 -8.84 -12.94 -11.97
CA ARG A 10 -8.13 -11.90 -12.73
C ARG A 10 -6.87 -11.44 -11.99
N SER A 11 -5.87 -10.98 -12.75
CA SER A 11 -4.76 -10.22 -12.17
C SER A 11 -5.31 -8.96 -11.49
N LEU A 12 -4.85 -8.70 -10.27
CA LEU A 12 -5.17 -7.48 -9.51
C LEU A 12 -4.05 -6.44 -9.61
N THR A 13 -2.94 -6.78 -10.27
CA THR A 13 -1.77 -5.91 -10.38
C THR A 13 -1.91 -5.05 -11.63
N ASP A 14 -2.42 -3.85 -11.44
CA ASP A 14 -2.47 -2.79 -12.44
C ASP A 14 -1.06 -2.14 -12.57
N PRO A 15 -0.44 -2.11 -13.77
CA PRO A 15 0.87 -1.50 -13.98
C PRO A 15 0.94 -0.02 -13.58
N GLU A 16 -0.14 0.74 -13.74
CA GLU A 16 -0.18 2.16 -13.35
C GLU A 16 -0.14 2.29 -11.83
N LEU A 17 -0.92 1.46 -11.12
CA LEU A 17 -0.89 1.38 -9.66
C LEU A 17 0.48 0.96 -9.14
N LEU A 18 1.14 0.01 -9.81
CA LEU A 18 2.47 -0.44 -9.43
C LEU A 18 3.49 0.71 -9.56
N THR A 19 3.41 1.47 -10.64
CA THR A 19 4.26 2.64 -10.88
C THR A 19 4.03 3.70 -9.81
N LEU A 20 2.76 4.04 -9.54
CA LEU A 20 2.38 4.98 -8.48
C LEU A 20 2.92 4.56 -7.10
N LEU A 21 2.79 3.28 -6.71
CA LEU A 21 3.27 2.78 -5.42
C LEU A 21 4.80 2.72 -5.31
N THR A 22 5.51 2.61 -6.43
CA THR A 22 6.96 2.40 -6.47
C THR A 22 7.72 3.73 -6.60
N GLU A 23 7.24 4.62 -7.45
CA GLU A 23 7.90 5.89 -7.79
C GLU A 23 7.25 7.10 -7.11
N GLY A 24 6.04 6.94 -6.57
CA GLY A 24 5.29 8.02 -5.95
C GLY A 24 5.86 8.45 -4.60
N THR A 25 5.57 9.70 -4.23
CA THR A 25 5.96 10.24 -2.93
C THR A 25 4.94 9.85 -1.86
N LEU A 26 5.40 9.18 -0.81
CA LEU A 26 4.58 8.81 0.34
C LEU A 26 4.40 10.00 1.29
N THR A 27 3.16 10.23 1.73
CA THR A 27 2.83 11.16 2.80
C THR A 27 2.14 10.39 3.93
N VAL A 28 2.76 10.39 5.12
CA VAL A 28 2.21 9.69 6.30
C VAL A 28 1.09 10.52 6.92
N LEU A 29 -0.10 9.91 7.03
CA LEU A 29 -1.27 10.52 7.67
C LEU A 29 -1.41 10.07 9.13
N GLY A 30 -0.90 8.88 9.47
CA GLY A 30 -0.92 8.36 10.82
C GLY A 30 -0.58 6.88 10.90
N GLN A 31 -0.71 6.30 12.08
CA GLN A 31 -0.50 4.86 12.31
C GLN A 31 -1.84 4.13 12.49
N VAL A 32 -1.97 2.94 11.90
CA VAL A 32 -3.15 2.08 12.06
C VAL A 32 -3.11 1.43 13.45
N GLY A 33 -4.07 1.82 14.30
CA GLY A 33 -4.22 1.25 15.65
C GLY A 33 -4.68 -0.21 15.62
N GLY A 34 -4.22 -1.01 16.59
CA GLY A 34 -4.62 -2.43 16.73
C GLY A 34 -3.97 -3.39 15.73
N ALA A 35 -3.10 -2.90 14.84
CA ALA A 35 -2.31 -3.77 13.98
C ALA A 35 -1.26 -4.56 14.80
N SER A 36 -1.00 -5.81 14.41
CA SER A 36 0.01 -6.65 15.08
C SER A 36 1.45 -6.21 14.85
N ASN A 37 1.67 -5.28 13.90
CA ASN A 37 2.95 -4.68 13.57
C ASN A 37 2.73 -3.19 13.24
N ALA A 38 3.82 -2.43 13.12
CA ALA A 38 3.76 -1.06 12.62
C ALA A 38 3.17 -1.05 11.20
N VAL A 39 2.07 -0.32 11.03
CA VAL A 39 1.42 -0.07 9.73
C VAL A 39 1.03 1.39 9.72
N LEU A 40 1.49 2.11 8.70
CA LEU A 40 1.16 3.52 8.51
C LEU A 40 0.07 3.67 7.46
N HIS A 41 -0.88 4.54 7.76
CA HIS A 41 -1.86 5.02 6.81
C HIS A 41 -1.26 6.22 6.08
N CYS A 42 -1.18 6.12 4.75
CA CYS A 42 -0.50 7.11 3.93
C CYS A 42 -1.34 7.48 2.70
N THR A 43 -0.98 8.59 2.06
CA THR A 43 -1.23 8.79 0.63
C THR A 43 0.05 8.59 -0.17
N VAL A 44 -0.08 8.23 -1.43
CA VAL A 44 1.00 8.25 -2.42
C VAL A 44 0.58 9.10 -3.60
N GLY A 45 1.47 10.00 -4.03
CA GLY A 45 1.24 10.90 -5.17
C GLY A 45 2.30 10.74 -6.26
N TYR A 46 1.88 10.64 -7.51
CA TYR A 46 2.76 10.59 -8.69
C TYR A 46 2.01 11.12 -9.93
N ASP A 47 2.65 11.97 -10.74
CA ASP A 47 2.09 12.52 -11.99
C ASP A 47 0.64 13.06 -11.90
N GLY A 48 0.30 13.71 -10.77
CA GLY A 48 -1.02 14.31 -10.55
C GLY A 48 -2.10 13.32 -10.11
N GLU A 49 -1.78 12.04 -9.98
CA GLU A 49 -2.62 11.04 -9.33
C GLU A 49 -2.26 10.92 -7.84
N GLU A 50 -3.28 10.76 -6.99
CA GLU A 50 -3.11 10.46 -5.57
C GLU A 50 -4.00 9.28 -5.16
N ARG A 51 -3.44 8.36 -4.37
CA ARG A 51 -4.17 7.22 -3.79
C ARG A 51 -3.83 7.03 -2.33
N THR A 52 -4.79 6.52 -1.57
CA THR A 52 -4.55 6.01 -0.21
C THR A 52 -3.82 4.68 -0.27
N CYS A 53 -2.83 4.49 0.60
CA CYS A 53 -2.08 3.25 0.72
C CYS A 53 -1.71 2.95 2.17
N ALA A 54 -1.22 1.73 2.40
CA ALA A 54 -0.64 1.33 3.67
C ALA A 54 0.85 1.07 3.46
N TYR A 55 1.71 1.67 4.30
CA TYR A 55 3.13 1.40 4.31
C TYR A 55 3.50 0.60 5.55
N LYS A 56 4.19 -0.52 5.35
CA LYS A 56 4.71 -1.36 6.43
C LYS A 56 6.24 -1.27 6.40
N PRO A 57 6.87 -0.51 7.33
CA PRO A 57 8.31 -0.36 7.33
C PRO A 57 9.01 -1.69 7.54
N VAL A 58 10.15 -1.87 6.87
CA VAL A 58 11.11 -2.92 7.23
C VAL A 58 11.81 -2.49 8.52
N ALA A 59 12.29 -3.45 9.31
CA ALA A 59 12.90 -3.16 10.60
C ALA A 59 14.06 -2.15 10.46
N GLY A 60 13.94 -1.00 11.15
CA GLY A 60 14.93 0.08 11.13
C GLY A 60 14.69 1.17 10.08
N GLU A 61 13.71 1.00 9.18
CA GLU A 61 13.31 2.05 8.26
C GLU A 61 12.49 3.14 8.98
N GLN A 62 12.73 4.38 8.61
CA GLN A 62 11.88 5.52 8.95
C GLN A 62 11.30 6.08 7.64
N PRO A 63 9.97 6.14 7.50
CA PRO A 63 9.33 6.70 6.32
C PRO A 63 9.48 8.22 6.24
#